data_AF-A0A7C0U2R4-F1
#
_entry.id   AF-A0A7C0U2R4-F1
#
_cell.length_a   1.000
_cell.length_b   1.000
_cell.length_c   1.000
_cell.angle_alpha   90.00
_cell.angle_beta   90.00
_cell.angle_gamma   90.00
#
_symmetry.space_group_name_H-M   'P 1'
#
loop_
_entity.id
_entity.type
_entity.pdbx_description
1 polymer ?
#
loop_
_entity_poly.entity_id
_entity_poly.type
_entity_poly.pdbx_seq_one_letter_code
_entity_poly.pdbx_strand_id
1 'polypeptide(L)'
;MLKIISIYIDEETLNKIDRLVMHKRNSILNSNLPKRKKKILIKNCNRSTVIAELIKNVLPYAEFFKFFGIQPKAKGKKKVLSICIDNELYGQLNKLWTANGCSRNAVILDLIRKGLIWKNW
;
A
#
# COMPACT_ATOMS: atom_id res chain seq x y z
N MET A 1 -11.92 -13.58 -4.66
CA MET A 1 -12.10 -13.44 -3.20
C MET A 1 -11.06 -12.45 -2.68
N LEU A 2 -11.42 -11.58 -1.73
CA LEU A 2 -10.47 -10.67 -1.08
C LEU A 2 -9.90 -11.31 0.19
N LYS A 3 -8.65 -10.97 0.50
CA LYS A 3 -7.96 -11.33 1.75
C LYS A 3 -7.70 -10.08 2.56
N ILE A 4 -7.94 -10.17 3.86
CA ILE A 4 -7.66 -9.10 4.82
C ILE A 4 -6.32 -9.41 5.48
N ILE A 5 -5.41 -8.45 5.44
CA ILE A 5 -4.12 -8.51 6.15
C ILE A 5 -4.04 -7.34 7.11
N SER A 6 -3.67 -7.62 8.36
CA SER A 6 -3.32 -6.57 9.33
C SER A 6 -1.83 -6.30 9.29
N ILE A 7 -1.45 -5.03 9.18
CA ILE A 7 -0.05 -4.57 9.20
C ILE A 7 0.18 -3.52 10.30
N TYR A 8 1.39 -3.51 10.84
CA TYR A 8 1.87 -2.44 11.71
C TYR A 8 2.58 -1.39 10.86
N ILE A 9 2.08 -0.16 10.94
CA ILE A 9 2.58 0.98 10.18
C ILE A 9 2.92 2.13 11.13
N ASP A 10 4.02 2.82 10.87
CA ASP A 10 4.38 4.03 11.60
C ASP A 10 3.52 5.22 11.14
N GLU A 11 3.38 6.20 12.03
CA GLU A 11 2.54 7.38 11.81
C GLU A 11 2.99 8.22 10.61
N GLU A 12 4.30 8.31 10.36
CA GLU A 12 4.84 9.05 9.21
C GLU A 12 4.39 8.42 7.88
N THR A 13 4.56 7.11 7.74
CA THR A 13 4.13 6.36 6.55
C THR A 13 2.61 6.44 6.38
N LEU A 14 1.85 6.37 7.48
CA LEU A 14 0.40 6.53 7.44
C LEU A 14 -0.02 7.92 6.95
N ASN A 15 0.63 8.98 7.41
CA ASN A 15 0.36 10.34 6.98
C ASN A 15 0.63 10.54 5.48
N LYS A 16 1.70 9.92 4.95
CA LYS A 16 1.98 9.93 3.50
C LYS A 16 0.87 9.22 2.69
N ILE A 17 0.38 8.09 3.19
CA ILE A 17 -0.76 7.40 2.57
C ILE A 17 -2.02 8.26 2.60
N ASP A 18 -2.31 8.93 3.73
CA ASP A 18 -3.47 9.82 3.85
C ASP A 18 -3.40 10.99 2.85
N ARG A 19 -2.22 11.57 2.63
CA ARG A 19 -2.01 12.58 1.59
C ARG A 19 -2.30 12.03 0.19
N LEU A 20 -1.86 10.82 -0.13
CA LEU A 20 -2.16 10.18 -1.41
C LEU A 20 -3.65 9.88 -1.60
N VAL A 21 -4.34 9.46 -0.55
CA VAL A 21 -5.81 9.27 -0.57
C VAL A 21 -6.49 10.60 -0.92
N MET A 22 -6.11 11.68 -0.26
CA MET A 22 -6.66 13.02 -0.53
C MET A 22 -6.35 13.48 -1.94
N HIS A 23 -5.10 13.30 -2.39
CA HIS A 23 -4.72 13.67 -3.75
C HIS A 23 -5.55 12.91 -4.80
N LYS A 24 -5.69 11.59 -4.67
CA LYS A 24 -6.52 10.79 -5.61
C LYS A 24 -7.97 11.23 -5.61
N ARG A 25 -8.54 11.51 -4.43
CA ARG A 25 -9.91 12.01 -4.33
C ARG A 25 -10.06 13.35 -5.07
N ASN A 26 -9.11 14.26 -4.92
CA ASN A 26 -9.10 15.54 -5.63
C ASN A 26 -8.98 15.35 -7.15
N SER A 27 -8.11 14.45 -7.61
CA SER A 27 -8.01 14.10 -9.03
C SER A 27 -9.33 13.53 -9.58
N ILE A 28 -10.01 12.66 -8.83
CA ILE A 28 -11.34 12.14 -9.22
C ILE A 28 -12.38 13.28 -9.27
N LEU A 29 -12.38 14.18 -8.28
CA LEU A 29 -13.27 15.34 -8.25
C LEU A 29 -13.09 16.24 -9.48
N ASN A 30 -11.85 16.44 -9.91
CA ASN A 30 -11.50 17.31 -11.04
C ASN A 30 -11.57 16.62 -12.42
N SER A 31 -11.81 15.31 -12.47
CA SER A 31 -11.93 14.56 -13.74
C SER A 31 -13.19 14.95 -14.54
N ASN A 32 -13.25 14.61 -15.83
CA ASN A 32 -14.46 14.80 -16.66
C ASN A 32 -15.52 13.70 -16.46
N LEU A 33 -15.41 12.89 -15.40
CA LEU A 33 -16.35 11.79 -15.16
C LEU A 33 -17.74 12.29 -14.73
N PRO A 34 -18.81 11.55 -15.07
CA PRO A 34 -20.16 11.83 -14.55
C PRO A 34 -20.19 11.86 -13.01
N LYS A 35 -20.99 12.75 -12.43
CA LYS A 35 -21.12 12.92 -10.96
C LYS A 35 -21.36 11.60 -10.22
N ARG A 36 -22.21 10.72 -10.78
CA ARG A 36 -22.48 9.38 -10.21
C ARG A 36 -21.22 8.51 -10.14
N LYS A 37 -20.40 8.49 -11.19
CA LYS A 37 -19.13 7.74 -11.22
C LYS A 37 -18.11 8.31 -10.23
N LYS A 38 -17.96 9.64 -10.16
CA LYS A 38 -17.08 10.31 -9.18
C LYS A 38 -17.43 9.90 -7.74
N LYS A 39 -18.71 9.92 -7.38
CA LYS A 39 -19.18 9.56 -6.03
C LYS A 39 -18.80 8.14 -5.64
N ILE A 40 -18.94 7.18 -6.57
CA ILE A 40 -18.56 5.77 -6.34
C ILE A 40 -17.04 5.65 -6.16
N LEU A 41 -16.26 6.26 -7.04
CA LEU A 41 -14.79 6.21 -6.98
C LEU A 41 -14.23 6.84 -5.70
N ILE A 42 -14.77 7.99 -5.27
CA ILE A 42 -14.37 8.65 -4.03
C ILE A 42 -14.70 7.80 -2.80
N LYS A 43 -15.90 7.18 -2.79
CA LYS A 43 -16.31 6.28 -1.70
C LYS A 43 -15.35 5.09 -1.56
N ASN A 44 -14.85 4.58 -2.68
CA ASN A 44 -13.93 3.45 -2.70
C ASN A 44 -12.46 3.86 -2.51
N CYS A 45 -12.10 5.14 -2.73
CA CYS A 45 -10.75 5.65 -2.53
C CYS A 45 -10.47 5.83 -1.04
N ASN A 46 -9.81 4.83 -0.44
CA ASN A 46 -9.43 4.78 0.98
C ASN A 46 -8.00 4.23 1.15
N ARG A 47 -7.50 4.22 2.40
CA ARG A 47 -6.15 3.73 2.72
C ARG A 47 -5.86 2.34 2.15
N SER A 48 -6.80 1.40 2.32
CA SER A 48 -6.63 0.03 1.84
C SER A 48 -6.44 -0.02 0.33
N THR A 49 -7.28 0.68 -0.44
CA THR A 49 -7.17 0.70 -1.90
C THR A 49 -5.89 1.37 -2.39
N VAL A 50 -5.47 2.46 -1.74
CA VAL A 50 -4.20 3.14 -2.05
C VAL A 50 -3.02 2.23 -1.76
N ILE A 51 -3.01 1.55 -0.62
CA ILE A 51 -1.94 0.61 -0.25
C ILE A 51 -1.87 -0.56 -1.22
N ALA A 52 -3.01 -1.17 -1.56
CA ALA A 52 -3.05 -2.27 -2.53
C ALA A 52 -2.46 -1.85 -3.88
N GLU A 53 -2.75 -0.62 -4.33
CA GLU A 53 -2.19 -0.09 -5.57
C GLU A 53 -0.68 0.20 -5.47
N LEU A 54 -0.21 0.74 -4.34
CA LEU A 54 1.22 0.96 -4.11
C LEU A 54 1.98 -0.36 -4.19
N ILE A 55 1.49 -1.40 -3.51
CA ILE A 55 2.08 -2.73 -3.52
C ILE A 55 2.06 -3.28 -4.95
N LYS A 56 0.91 -3.26 -5.62
CA LYS A 56 0.74 -3.81 -6.98
C LYS A 56 1.69 -3.17 -7.98
N ASN A 57 1.93 -1.87 -7.88
CA ASN A 57 2.82 -1.16 -8.80
C ASN A 57 4.30 -1.52 -8.58
N VAL A 58 4.70 -1.83 -7.35
CA VAL A 58 6.10 -2.14 -6.99
C VAL A 58 6.42 -3.62 -7.11
N LEU A 59 5.44 -4.49 -6.87
CA LEU A 59 5.63 -5.93 -6.80
C LEU A 59 6.39 -6.54 -7.99
N PRO A 60 6.12 -6.17 -9.26
CA PRO A 60 6.84 -6.72 -10.41
C PRO A 60 8.35 -6.44 -10.37
N TYR A 61 8.75 -5.45 -9.59
CA TYR A 61 10.13 -5.02 -9.45
C TYR A 61 10.74 -5.45 -8.11
N ALA A 62 9.94 -6.05 -7.23
CA ALA A 62 10.37 -6.45 -5.89
C ALA A 62 11.51 -7.47 -5.92
N GLU A 63 11.63 -8.28 -6.98
CA GLU A 63 12.74 -9.22 -7.17
C GLU A 63 14.07 -8.51 -7.50
N PHE A 64 14.02 -7.35 -8.14
CA PHE A 64 15.20 -6.55 -8.47
C PHE A 64 15.72 -5.75 -7.27
N PHE A 65 14.83 -5.35 -6.37
CA PHE A 65 15.22 -4.74 -5.12
C PHE A 65 15.38 -5.83 -4.07
N LYS A 66 16.62 -6.30 -3.83
CA LYS A 66 16.93 -7.05 -2.61
C LYS A 66 16.20 -6.39 -1.44
N PHE A 67 15.48 -7.18 -0.65
CA PHE A 67 14.90 -6.75 0.62
C PHE A 67 16.08 -6.49 1.58
N PHE A 68 16.85 -5.44 1.31
CA PHE A 68 17.92 -4.97 2.18
C PHE A 68 17.27 -4.75 3.52
N GLY A 69 17.74 -5.47 4.55
CA GLY A 69 17.14 -5.54 5.86
C GLY A 69 16.79 -4.16 6.39
N ILE A 70 15.58 -3.71 6.07
CA ILE A 70 15.02 -2.48 6.58
C ILE A 70 14.73 -2.82 8.03
N GLN A 71 15.73 -2.64 8.88
CA GLN A 71 15.51 -2.53 10.29
C GLN A 71 14.50 -1.40 10.44
N PRO A 72 13.28 -1.67 10.91
CA PRO A 72 12.36 -0.61 11.18
C PRO A 72 12.90 0.11 12.41
N LYS A 73 13.79 1.09 12.22
CA LYS A 73 14.06 2.12 13.23
C LYS A 73 12.86 3.07 13.28
N ALA A 74 11.68 2.51 13.51
CA ALA A 74 10.49 3.28 13.78
C ALA A 74 10.56 3.71 15.25
N LYS A 75 11.23 4.84 15.50
CA LYS A 75 11.00 5.60 16.74
C LYS A 75 9.62 6.24 16.60
N GLY A 76 8.58 5.64 17.18
CA GLY A 76 7.22 6.21 17.16
C GLY A 76 6.09 5.22 17.44
N LYS A 77 4.87 5.75 17.67
CA LYS A 77 3.65 4.94 17.87
C LYS A 77 3.32 4.17 16.60
N LYS A 78 3.28 2.84 16.69
CA LYS A 78 2.82 1.95 15.60
C LYS A 78 1.29 1.89 15.63
N LYS A 79 0.64 2.01 14.48
CA LYS A 79 -0.80 1.80 14.29
C LYS A 79 -1.02 0.48 13.56
N VAL A 80 -2.10 -0.22 13.90
CA VAL A 80 -2.54 -1.42 13.16
C VAL A 80 -3.51 -0.98 12.08
N LEU A 81 -3.28 -1.42 10.85
CA LEU A 81 -4.14 -1.15 9.71
C LEU A 81 -4.50 -2.46 9.00
N SER A 82 -5.79 -2.67 8.76
CA SER A 82 -6.28 -3.78 7.96
C SER A 82 -6.39 -3.35 6.50
N ILE A 83 -5.75 -4.11 5.61
CA ILE A 83 -5.80 -3.91 4.17
C ILE A 83 -6.47 -5.10 3.49
N CYS A 84 -7.37 -4.80 2.56
CA CYS A 84 -7.97 -5.76 1.66
C CYS A 84 -7.16 -5.82 0.37
N ILE A 85 -6.67 -7.00 0.03
CA ILE A 85 -6.00 -7.30 -1.24
C ILE A 85 -6.67 -8.48 -1.93
N ASP A 86 -6.55 -8.59 -3.24
CA ASP A 86 -7.06 -9.75 -3.96
C ASP A 86 -6.20 -11.00 -3.70
N ASN A 87 -6.75 -12.17 -4.03
CA ASN A 87 -6.08 -13.46 -3.83
C ASN A 87 -4.79 -13.60 -4.65
N GLU A 88 -4.72 -12.96 -5.83
CA GLU A 88 -3.55 -13.05 -6.71
C GLU A 88 -2.36 -12.32 -6.09
N LEU A 89 -2.58 -11.07 -5.68
CA LEU A 89 -1.62 -10.24 -4.97
C LEU A 89 -1.21 -10.89 -3.64
N TYR A 90 -2.17 -11.49 -2.92
CA TYR A 90 -1.88 -12.28 -1.71
C TYR A 90 -0.94 -13.45 -2.01
N GLY A 91 -1.19 -14.20 -3.09
CA GLY A 91 -0.35 -15.32 -3.51
C GLY A 91 1.07 -14.88 -3.88
N GLN A 92 1.22 -13.78 -4.60
CA GLN A 92 2.51 -13.22 -4.97
C GLN A 92 3.30 -12.72 -3.75
N LEU A 93 2.62 -12.03 -2.81
CA LEU A 93 3.24 -11.61 -1.56
C LEU A 93 3.68 -12.81 -0.70
N ASN A 94 2.86 -13.87 -0.61
CA ASN A 94 3.23 -15.10 0.10
C ASN A 94 4.56 -15.64 -0.42
N LYS A 95 4.67 -15.80 -1.76
CA LYS A 95 5.87 -16.31 -2.41
C LYS A 95 7.09 -15.45 -2.07
N LEU A 96 6.95 -14.12 -2.12
CA LEU A 96 8.04 -13.20 -1.83
C LEU A 96 8.55 -13.31 -0.39
N TRP A 97 7.68 -13.33 0.62
CA TRP A 97 8.18 -13.41 1.99
C TRP A 97 8.67 -14.82 2.37
N THR A 98 8.11 -15.89 1.77
CA THR A 98 8.62 -17.26 1.98
C THR A 98 10.00 -17.45 1.35
N ALA A 99 10.21 -16.92 0.14
CA ALA A 99 11.50 -17.01 -0.55
C ALA A 99 12.61 -16.22 0.18
N ASN A 100 12.25 -15.10 0.81
CA ASN A 100 13.20 -14.21 1.48
C ASN A 100 13.34 -14.45 3.00
N GLY A 101 12.63 -15.43 3.58
CA GLY A 101 12.68 -15.71 5.02
C GLY A 101 12.26 -14.52 5.91
N CYS A 102 11.44 -13.61 5.39
CA CYS A 102 11.07 -12.36 6.05
C CYS A 102 9.66 -12.42 6.66
N SER A 103 9.41 -11.59 7.67
CA SER A 103 8.04 -11.45 8.19
C SER A 103 7.13 -10.79 7.14
N ARG A 104 5.88 -11.23 7.08
CA ARG A 104 4.83 -10.64 6.23
C ARG A 104 4.75 -9.12 6.38
N ASN A 105 4.81 -8.62 7.61
CA ASN A 105 4.71 -7.20 7.89
C ASN A 105 5.90 -6.41 7.31
N ALA A 106 7.12 -6.96 7.41
CA ALA A 106 8.31 -6.31 6.88
C ALA A 106 8.25 -6.19 5.35
N VAL A 107 7.85 -7.28 4.66
CA VAL A 107 7.71 -7.27 3.19
C VAL A 107 6.66 -6.28 2.73
N ILE A 108 5.47 -6.28 3.35
CA ILE A 108 4.40 -5.35 2.97
C ILE A 108 4.82 -3.89 3.24
N LEU A 109 5.44 -3.62 4.39
CA LEU A 109 5.86 -2.27 4.74
C LEU A 109 6.97 -1.75 3.81
N ASP A 110 7.91 -2.61 3.42
CA ASP A 110 8.93 -2.29 2.43
C ASP A 110 8.30 -1.93 1.07
N LEU A 111 7.37 -2.74 0.58
CA LEU A 111 6.68 -2.49 -0.68
C LEU A 111 5.85 -1.20 -0.65
N ILE A 112 5.18 -0.91 0.46
CA ILE A 112 4.49 0.36 0.67
C ILE A 112 5.48 1.53 0.58
N ARG A 113 6.60 1.46 1.30
CA ARG A 113 7.60 2.53 1.31
C ARG A 113 8.24 2.75 -0.05
N LYS A 114 8.63 1.68 -0.75
CA LYS A 114 9.10 1.73 -2.14
C LYS A 114 8.05 2.36 -3.06
N GLY A 115 6.78 1.99 -2.89
CA GLY A 115 5.68 2.57 -3.67
C GLY A 115 5.48 4.06 -3.39
N LEU A 116 5.63 4.49 -2.14
CA LEU A 116 5.59 5.90 -1.76
C LEU A 116 6.74 6.68 -2.40
N ILE A 117 7.95 6.13 -2.41
CA ILE A 117 9.13 6.73 -3.07
C ILE A 117 8.87 6.85 -4.59
N TRP A 118 8.34 5.82 -5.23
CA TRP A 118 8.06 5.87 -6.66
C TRP A 118 6.94 6.81 -7.06
N LYS A 119 6.00 7.04 -6.15
CA LYS A 119 4.98 8.05 -6.38
C LYS A 119 5.52 9.48 -6.25
N ASN A 120 6.78 9.69 -5.83
CA ASN A 120 7.45 10.98 -5.60
C ASN A 120 6.71 12.17 -6.22
N TRP A 121 6.10 12.94 -5.31
CA TRP A 121 5.43 14.22 -5.51
C TRP A 121 6.42 15.32 -5.20
#